data_AF-A0A958J8Z1-F1
#
_entry.id   AF-A0A958J8Z1-F1
#
_cell.length_a   1.000
_cell.length_b   1.000
_cell.length_c   1.000
_cell.angle_alpha   90.00
_cell.angle_beta   90.00
_cell.angle_gamma   90.00
#
_symmetry.space_group_name_H-M   'P 1'
#
loop_
_entity.id
_entity.type
_entity.pdbx_description
1 polymer ?
#
loop_
_entity_poly.entity_id
_entity_poly.type
_entity_poly.pdbx_seq_one_letter_code
_entity_poly.pdbx_strand_id
1 'polypeptide(L)'
;VIVGGGFGGLYAAKHLGNSGAEVLLIDRRNFHLFQPLLYQVATGGLSPGDISSPLRAVLKRYRNIRVIKGVVSEIDAAGKNVLLEDGSRCGYDTLILAAGTRHHYFGNPGWERRAPG
;
A
#
# COMPACT_ATOMS: atom_id res chain seq x y z
N VAL A 1 5.10 -11.50 2.52
CA VAL A 1 4.40 -10.52 1.63
C VAL A 1 3.72 -9.46 2.47
N ILE A 2 3.74 -8.20 2.02
CA ILE A 2 3.07 -7.06 2.65
C ILE A 2 2.10 -6.47 1.64
N VAL A 3 0.83 -6.31 2.02
CA VAL A 3 -0.21 -5.68 1.18
C VAL A 3 -0.51 -4.29 1.71
N GLY A 4 -0.21 -3.27 0.92
CA GLY A 4 -0.42 -1.85 1.25
C GLY A 4 0.87 -1.10 1.62
N GLY A 5 1.24 -0.09 0.84
CA GLY A 5 2.37 0.82 1.01
C GLY A 5 2.01 2.14 1.74
N GLY A 6 0.92 2.13 2.51
CA GLY A 6 0.61 3.19 3.47
C GLY A 6 1.60 3.23 4.64
N PHE A 7 1.21 3.84 5.76
CA PHE A 7 2.08 3.91 6.95
C PHE A 7 2.49 2.52 7.45
N GLY A 8 1.52 1.65 7.73
CA GLY A 8 1.79 0.33 8.30
C GLY A 8 2.76 -0.50 7.46
N GLY A 9 2.46 -0.69 6.17
CA GLY A 9 3.28 -1.56 5.33
C GLY A 9 4.62 -0.94 4.93
N LEU A 10 4.72 0.38 4.75
CA LEU A 10 6.02 1.01 4.49
C LEU A 10 6.96 0.85 5.68
N TYR A 11 6.49 1.10 6.90
CA TYR A 11 7.34 0.99 8.09
C TYR A 11 7.64 -0.47 8.46
N ALA A 12 6.69 -1.39 8.25
CA ALA A 12 6.96 -2.82 8.35
C ALA A 12 8.07 -3.25 7.36
N ALA A 13 7.98 -2.83 6.09
CA ALA A 13 9.01 -3.10 5.09
C ALA A 13 10.38 -2.53 5.51
N LYS A 14 10.42 -1.27 6.00
CA LYS A 14 11.66 -0.66 6.51
C LYS A 14 12.27 -1.43 7.67
N HIS A 15 11.45 -1.92 8.60
CA HIS A 15 11.90 -2.67 9.77
C HIS A 15 12.45 -4.05 9.39
N LEU A 16 11.85 -4.70 8.39
CA LEU A 16 12.33 -5.96 7.82
C LEU A 16 13.50 -5.77 6.83
N GLY A 17 13.85 -4.53 6.50
CA GLY A 17 14.98 -4.23 5.62
C GLY A 17 16.30 -4.68 6.25
N ASN A 18 17.14 -5.33 5.45
CA ASN A 18 18.39 -5.98 5.88
C ASN A 18 18.22 -7.14 6.87
N SER A 19 16.98 -7.60 7.11
CA SER A 19 16.76 -8.90 7.75
C SER A 19 17.11 -10.05 6.78
N GLY A 20 17.11 -11.28 7.30
CA GLY A 20 17.25 -12.48 6.46
C GLY A 20 16.02 -12.85 5.64
N ALA A 21 14.90 -12.10 5.77
CA ALA A 21 13.67 -12.39 5.04
C ALA A 21 13.64 -11.70 3.67
N GLU A 22 13.12 -12.39 2.65
CA GLU A 22 12.70 -11.74 1.40
C GLU A 22 11.37 -11.01 1.62
N VAL A 23 11.33 -9.73 1.29
CA VAL A 23 10.15 -8.89 1.46
C VAL A 23 9.59 -8.50 0.10
N LEU A 24 8.32 -8.81 -0.11
CA LEU A 24 7.55 -8.32 -1.24
C LEU A 24 6.47 -7.36 -0.74
N LEU A 25 6.58 -6.08 -1.09
CA LEU A 25 5.57 -5.05 -0.83
C LEU A 25 4.71 -4.83 -2.08
N ILE A 26 3.40 -5.02 -1.95
CA ILE A 26 2.43 -4.85 -3.03
C ILE A 26 1.53 -3.67 -2.68
N ASP A 27 1.43 -2.68 -3.58
CA ASP A 27 0.45 -1.59 -3.45
C ASP A 27 -0.11 -1.19 -4.80
N ARG A 28 -1.37 -0.73 -4.84
CA ARG A 28 -2.02 -0.26 -6.07
C ARG A 28 -1.39 1.04 -6.62
N ARG A 29 -0.77 1.83 -5.74
CA ARG A 29 -0.03 3.07 -6.02
C ARG A 29 1.47 2.78 -5.95
N ASN A 30 2.26 3.54 -6.71
CA ASN A 30 3.73 3.44 -6.68
C ASN A 30 4.39 4.37 -5.63
N PHE A 31 3.60 5.06 -4.81
CA PHE A 31 4.06 6.02 -3.81
C PHE A 31 3.37 5.82 -2.47
N HIS A 32 4.10 6.16 -1.40
CA HIS A 32 3.54 6.41 -0.09
C HIS A 32 2.94 7.81 -0.08
N LEU A 33 1.77 7.97 0.54
CA LEU A 33 1.08 9.24 0.71
C LEU A 33 1.04 9.60 2.18
N PHE A 34 1.57 10.76 2.56
CA PHE A 34 1.49 11.29 3.90
C PHE A 34 0.11 11.95 4.12
N GLN A 35 -0.90 11.08 4.31
CA GLN A 35 -2.30 11.45 4.45
C GLN A 35 -2.59 12.59 5.47
N PRO A 36 -1.85 12.73 6.59
CA PRO A 36 -2.11 13.82 7.55
C PRO A 36 -2.06 15.23 6.96
N LEU A 37 -1.36 15.46 5.84
CA LEU A 37 -1.26 16.79 5.21
C LEU A 37 -2.13 16.94 3.95
N LEU A 38 -3.07 16.03 3.70
CA LEU A 38 -3.99 16.12 2.55
C LEU A 38 -4.80 17.42 2.55
N TYR A 39 -5.15 17.94 3.73
CA TYR A 39 -5.88 19.20 3.83
C TYR A 39 -5.06 20.38 3.29
N GLN A 40 -3.73 20.40 3.47
CA GLN A 40 -2.88 21.47 2.95
C GLN A 40 -2.78 21.44 1.43
N VAL A 41 -2.85 20.25 0.83
CA VAL A 41 -2.96 20.11 -0.64
C VAL A 41 -4.32 20.61 -1.11
N ALA A 42 -5.40 20.23 -0.42
CA ALA A 42 -6.75 20.68 -0.76
C ALA A 42 -6.94 22.20 -0.65
N THR A 43 -6.23 22.86 0.28
CA THR A 43 -6.24 24.32 0.42
C THR A 43 -5.15 25.04 -0.39
N GLY A 44 -4.42 24.33 -1.25
CA GLY A 44 -3.36 24.92 -2.09
C GLY A 44 -2.09 25.37 -1.37
N GLY A 45 -1.91 25.00 -0.09
CA GLY A 45 -0.72 25.31 0.69
C GLY A 45 0.46 24.38 0.42
N LEU A 46 0.22 23.19 -0.12
CA LEU A 46 1.24 22.23 -0.55
C LEU A 46 0.90 21.66 -1.92
N SER A 47 1.92 21.26 -2.67
CA SER A 47 1.74 20.45 -3.87
C SER A 47 1.58 18.96 -3.49
N PRO A 48 0.91 18.14 -4.32
CA PRO A 48 0.86 16.69 -4.11
C PRO A 48 2.25 16.01 -4.04
N GLY A 49 3.25 16.60 -4.71
CA GLY A 49 4.63 16.13 -4.67
C GLY A 49 5.27 16.26 -3.28
N ASP A 50 4.88 17.28 -2.51
CA ASP A 50 5.44 17.53 -1.17
C ASP A 50 5.00 16.47 -0.14
N ILE A 51 3.89 15.78 -0.40
CA ILE A 51 3.31 14.78 0.51
C ILE A 51 3.32 13.36 -0.05
N SER A 52 4.00 13.13 -1.18
CA SER A 52 4.12 11.81 -1.80
C SER A 52 5.58 11.40 -2.00
N SER A 53 5.86 10.11 -1.84
CA SER A 53 7.22 9.58 -1.99
C SER A 53 7.20 8.23 -2.69
N PRO A 54 7.91 8.05 -3.82
CA PRO A 54 7.91 6.77 -4.53
C PRO A 54 8.40 5.63 -3.64
N LEU A 55 7.59 4.57 -3.48
CA LEU A 55 7.89 3.45 -2.58
C LEU A 55 9.24 2.80 -2.91
N ARG A 56 9.49 2.58 -4.21
CA ARG A 56 10.77 2.04 -4.70
C ARG A 56 11.94 2.92 -4.32
N ALA A 57 11.80 4.25 -4.39
CA ALA A 57 12.88 5.17 -4.06
C ALA A 57 13.18 5.16 -2.55
N VAL A 58 12.15 5.12 -1.71
CA VAL A 58 12.31 5.05 -0.25
C VAL A 58 12.95 3.74 0.19
N LEU A 59 12.61 2.63 -0.46
CA LEU A 59 13.06 1.29 -0.09
C LEU A 59 14.31 0.83 -0.85
N LYS A 60 14.82 1.61 -1.81
CA LYS A 60 15.91 1.22 -2.74
C LYS A 60 17.20 0.72 -2.07
N ARG A 61 17.46 1.14 -0.83
CA ARG A 61 18.67 0.78 -0.08
C ARG A 61 18.64 -0.67 0.43
N TYR A 62 17.46 -1.28 0.52
CA TYR A 62 17.29 -2.62 1.06
C TYR A 62 17.29 -3.63 -0.08
N ARG A 63 18.32 -4.46 -0.14
CA ARG A 63 18.51 -5.46 -1.21
C ARG A 63 17.48 -6.59 -1.14
N ASN A 64 16.94 -6.86 0.05
CA ASN A 64 15.97 -7.92 0.30
C ASN A 64 14.51 -7.50 0.06
N ILE A 65 14.26 -6.28 -0.41
CA ILE A 65 12.90 -5.76 -0.61
C ILE A 65 12.61 -5.55 -2.10
N ARG A 66 11.53 -6.16 -2.57
CA ARG A 66 10.91 -5.90 -3.86
C ARG A 66 9.58 -5.16 -3.66
N VAL A 67 9.30 -4.20 -4.53
CA VAL A 67 8.02 -3.50 -4.58
C VAL A 67 7.31 -3.88 -5.87
N ILE A 68 6.04 -4.21 -5.82
CA ILE A 68 5.19 -4.42 -7.01
C ILE A 68 4.05 -3.40 -6.95
N LYS A 69 3.80 -2.76 -8.10
CA LYS A 69 2.58 -1.97 -8.27
C LYS A 69 1.51 -2.94 -8.78
N GLY A 70 0.49 -3.18 -7.98
CA GLY A 70 -0.56 -4.15 -8.31
C GLY A 70 -1.73 -4.05 -7.35
N VAL A 71 -2.91 -4.46 -7.82
CA VAL A 71 -4.11 -4.50 -7.01
C VAL A 71 -4.32 -5.94 -6.55
N VAL A 72 -4.30 -6.15 -5.23
CA VAL A 72 -4.63 -7.43 -4.63
C VAL A 72 -6.15 -7.61 -4.68
N SER A 73 -6.59 -8.67 -5.34
CA SER A 73 -8.00 -9.03 -5.52
C SER A 73 -8.46 -10.08 -4.50
N GLU A 74 -7.60 -11.02 -4.15
CA GLU A 74 -7.95 -12.15 -3.28
C GLU A 74 -6.75 -12.60 -2.41
N ILE A 75 -7.08 -13.16 -1.23
CA ILE A 75 -6.12 -13.80 -0.34
C ILE A 75 -6.55 -15.26 -0.17
N ASP A 76 -5.76 -16.16 -0.74
CA ASP A 76 -5.86 -17.60 -0.50
C ASP A 76 -5.02 -17.94 0.74
N ALA A 77 -5.67 -17.98 1.91
CA ALA A 77 -5.00 -18.28 3.18
C ALA A 77 -4.56 -19.75 3.28
N ALA A 78 -5.31 -20.67 2.69
CA ALA A 78 -5.02 -22.11 2.75
C ALA A 78 -3.81 -22.46 1.89
N GLY A 79 -3.77 -21.97 0.66
CA GLY A 79 -2.63 -22.13 -0.25
C GLY A 79 -1.49 -21.13 -0.01
N LYS A 80 -1.67 -20.18 0.92
CA LYS A 80 -0.72 -19.10 1.27
C LYS A 80 -0.31 -18.25 0.06
N ASN A 81 -1.29 -17.78 -0.71
CA ASN A 81 -1.09 -16.92 -1.86
C ASN A 81 -1.88 -15.61 -1.74
N VAL A 82 -1.30 -14.55 -2.31
CA VAL A 82 -2.00 -13.32 -2.65
C VAL A 82 -2.23 -13.32 -4.16
N LEU A 83 -3.45 -13.08 -4.60
CA LEU A 83 -3.81 -12.97 -6.01
C LEU A 83 -3.93 -11.50 -6.41
N LEU A 84 -3.41 -11.18 -7.58
CA LEU A 84 -3.47 -9.86 -8.20
C LEU A 84 -4.57 -9.84 -9.27
N GLU A 85 -5.12 -8.67 -9.57
CA GLU A 85 -6.13 -8.49 -10.63
C GLU A 85 -5.63 -8.91 -12.03
N ASP A 86 -4.31 -8.87 -12.26
CA ASP A 86 -3.69 -9.32 -13.52
C ASP A 86 -3.52 -10.85 -13.62
N GLY A 87 -4.04 -11.61 -12.65
CA GLY A 87 -3.95 -13.06 -12.57
C GLY A 87 -2.65 -13.57 -11.94
N SER A 88 -1.71 -12.70 -11.60
CA SER A 88 -0.47 -13.09 -10.93
C SER A 88 -0.73 -13.61 -9.51
N ARG A 89 0.11 -14.57 -9.09
CA ARG A 89 0.08 -15.17 -7.74
C ARG A 89 1.38 -14.89 -7.01
N CYS A 90 1.27 -14.44 -5.76
CA CYS A 90 2.41 -14.18 -4.88
C CYS A 90 2.31 -15.05 -3.63
N GLY A 91 3.11 -16.11 -3.59
CA GLY A 91 3.22 -16.99 -2.42
C GLY A 91 3.85 -16.28 -1.22
N TYR A 92 3.51 -16.72 -0.01
CA TYR A 92 4.09 -16.18 1.22
C TYR A 92 4.25 -17.24 2.32
N ASP A 93 5.27 -17.07 3.16
CA ASP A 93 5.35 -17.75 4.46
C ASP A 93 4.62 -16.96 5.54
N THR A 94 4.67 -15.62 5.44
CA THR A 94 4.01 -14.68 6.34
C THR A 94 3.41 -13.53 5.56
N LEU A 95 2.18 -13.15 5.94
CA LEU A 95 1.41 -12.08 5.32
C LEU A 95 1.18 -10.94 6.32
N ILE A 96 1.52 -9.71 5.91
CA ILE A 96 1.17 -8.48 6.63
C ILE A 96 0.09 -7.75 5.83
N LEU A 97 -1.10 -7.60 6.40
CA LEU A 97 -2.19 -6.83 5.81
C LEU A 97 -2.18 -5.40 6.35
N ALA A 98 -1.80 -4.46 5.49
CA ALA A 98 -1.74 -3.03 5.77
C ALA A 98 -2.52 -2.23 4.70
N ALA A 99 -3.64 -2.78 4.23
CA ALA A 99 -4.44 -2.26 3.12
C ALA A 99 -5.17 -0.92 3.42
N GLY A 100 -5.08 -0.43 4.66
CA GLY A 100 -5.76 0.78 5.10
C GLY A 100 -7.25 0.56 5.31
N THR A 101 -8.02 1.63 5.17
CA THR A 101 -9.48 1.66 5.34
C THR A 101 -10.16 2.11 4.07
N ARG A 102 -11.48 1.91 4.00
CA ARG A 102 -12.37 2.56 3.04
C ARG A 102 -13.37 3.43 3.78
N HIS A 103 -13.91 4.43 3.10
CA HIS A 103 -14.98 5.24 3.64
C HIS A 103 -16.23 4.39 3.82
N HIS A 104 -16.88 4.56 4.97
CA HIS A 104 -18.20 4.02 5.22
C HIS A 104 -19.21 5.16 5.03
N TYR A 105 -20.15 5.01 4.10
CA TYR A 105 -21.17 6.04 3.82
C TYR A 105 -22.46 5.86 4.64
N PHE A 106 -22.44 5.02 5.69
CA PHE A 106 -23.54 4.87 6.66
C PHE A 106 -24.93 4.65 6.02
N GLY A 107 -24.99 3.79 5.01
CA GLY A 107 -26.24 3.50 4.29
C GLY A 107 -26.61 4.50 3.19
N ASN A 108 -25.74 5.47 2.88
CA ASN A 108 -25.96 6.48 1.84
C ASN A 108 -25.04 6.26 0.63
N PRO A 109 -25.28 5.23 -0.22
CA PRO A 109 -24.41 4.90 -1.35
C PRO A 109 -24.31 6.02 -2.39
N GLY A 110 -25.26 6.96 -2.42
CA GLY A 110 -25.21 8.12 -3.30
C GLY A 110 -24.07 9.11 -2.99
N TRP A 111 -23.52 9.10 -1.77
CA TRP A 111 -22.46 10.01 -1.35
C TRP A 111 -21.11 9.66 -1.96
N GLU A 112 -20.83 8.37 -2.21
CA GLU A 112 -19.55 7.91 -2.77
C GLU A 112 -19.21 8.58 -4.09
N ARG A 113 -20.22 8.79 -4.95
CA ARG A 113 -20.04 9.48 -6.23
C ARG A 113 -19.62 10.95 -6.10
N ARG A 114 -19.90 11.59 -4.96
CA ARG A 114 -19.61 13.01 -4.70
C ARG A 114 -18.44 13.23 -3.74
N ALA A 115 -18.11 12.23 -2.94
CA ALA A 115 -17.03 12.26 -1.96
C ALA A 115 -16.23 10.94 -2.01
N PRO A 116 -15.52 10.66 -3.11
CA PRO A 116 -14.87 9.36 -3.35
C PRO A 116 -13.69 9.06 -2.41
N GLY A 117 -13.24 10.04 -1.63
CA GLY A 117 -12.06 9.94 -0.76
C GLY A 117 -10.74 10.27 -1.43
#